data_AF-A0A1I2M2Z3-F1
#
_entry.id   AF-A0A1I2M2Z3-F1
#
_cell.length_a   1.000
_cell.length_b   1.000
_cell.length_c   1.000
_cell.angle_alpha   90.00
_cell.angle_beta   90.00
_cell.angle_gamma   90.00
#
_symmetry.space_group_name_H-M   'P 1'
#
loop_
_entity.id
_entity.type
_entity.pdbx_description
1 polymer ?
#
loop_
_entity_poly.entity_id
_entity_poly.type
_entity_poly.pdbx_seq_one_letter_code
_entity_poly.pdbx_strand_id
1 'polypeptide(L)'
;MAWIEVMSKGEGKALQETEAFLSGFAIDEIDEEISTRAAGLRRERPRLRSPDAIILASALVRGRILVTRNTKDFPAAMPGIRVPYTLPTP
;
A
#
# COMPACT_ATOMS: atom_id res chain seq x y z
N MET A 1 4.24 2.73 -5.63
CA MET A 1 4.70 1.35 -5.37
C MET A 1 3.73 0.30 -5.90
N ALA A 2 2.46 0.28 -5.47
CA ALA A 2 1.51 -0.76 -5.87
C ALA A 2 1.35 -0.94 -7.39
N TRP A 3 1.32 0.15 -8.17
CA TRP A 3 1.26 0.08 -9.64
C TRP A 3 2.41 -0.76 -10.22
N ILE A 4 3.65 -0.52 -9.78
CA ILE A 4 4.83 -1.26 -10.24
C ILE A 4 4.71 -2.75 -9.86
N GLU A 5 4.27 -3.06 -8.65
CA GLU A 5 4.13 -4.44 -8.17
C GLU A 5 3.07 -5.24 -8.91
N VAL A 6 2.01 -4.58 -9.39
CA VAL A 6 0.94 -5.20 -10.17
C VAL A 6 1.34 -5.31 -11.63
N MET A 7 1.80 -4.23 -12.24
CA MET A 7 2.13 -4.18 -13.68
C MET A 7 3.41 -4.93 -14.05
N SER A 8 4.26 -5.27 -13.07
CA SER A 8 5.40 -6.17 -13.29
C SER A 8 5.01 -7.65 -13.35
N LYS A 9 3.73 -7.99 -13.14
CA LYS A 9 3.22 -9.36 -13.15
C LYS A 9 2.25 -9.57 -14.30
N GLY A 10 2.34 -10.73 -14.95
CA GLY A 10 1.48 -11.10 -16.07
C GLY A 10 2.00 -10.61 -17.41
N GLU A 11 1.31 -11.00 -18.49
CA GLU A 11 1.69 -10.72 -19.87
C GLU A 11 0.47 -10.69 -20.79
N GLY A 12 0.65 -10.14 -22.00
CA GLY A 12 -0.36 -10.15 -23.05
C GLY A 12 -1.71 -9.57 -22.62
N LYS A 13 -2.78 -10.31 -22.91
CA LYS A 13 -4.17 -9.90 -22.65
C LYS A 13 -4.46 -9.65 -21.16
N ALA A 14 -3.91 -10.47 -20.27
CA ALA A 14 -4.14 -10.33 -18.83
C ALA A 14 -3.56 -9.02 -18.27
N LEU A 15 -2.41 -8.56 -18.81
CA LEU A 15 -1.81 -7.28 -18.43
C LEU A 15 -2.69 -6.10 -18.88
N GLN A 16 -3.24 -6.16 -20.09
CA GLN A 16 -4.15 -5.13 -20.61
C GLN A 16 -5.46 -5.05 -19.79
N GLU A 17 -6.04 -6.19 -19.44
CA GLU A 17 -7.23 -6.24 -18.58
C GLU A 17 -6.94 -5.69 -17.18
N THR A 18 -5.75 -5.97 -16.64
CA THR A 18 -5.30 -5.42 -15.35
C THR A 18 -5.13 -3.90 -15.40
N GLU A 19 -4.50 -3.38 -16.44
CA GLU A 19 -4.34 -1.93 -16.64
C GLU A 19 -5.70 -1.23 -16.77
N ALA A 20 -6.61 -1.80 -17.56
CA ALA A 20 -7.96 -1.28 -17.72
C ALA A 20 -8.73 -1.26 -16.39
N PHE A 21 -8.61 -2.32 -15.58
CA PHE A 21 -9.19 -2.34 -14.23
C PHE A 21 -8.59 -1.25 -13.33
N LEU A 22 -7.27 -1.09 -13.33
CA LEU A 22 -6.60 -0.09 -12.48
C LEU A 22 -6.89 1.36 -12.91
N SER A 23 -7.26 1.59 -14.18
CA SER A 23 -7.63 2.92 -14.67
C SER A 23 -8.86 3.53 -13.99
N GLY A 24 -9.68 2.70 -13.33
CA GLY A 24 -10.82 3.16 -12.52
C GLY A 24 -10.45 3.77 -11.17
N PHE A 25 -9.16 3.77 -10.79
CA PHE A 25 -8.69 4.27 -9.49
C PHE A 25 -7.85 5.53 -9.65
N ALA A 26 -7.96 6.44 -8.69
CA ALA A 26 -7.02 7.56 -8.57
C ALA A 26 -5.65 7.06 -8.11
N ILE A 27 -4.59 7.59 -8.70
CA ILE A 27 -3.21 7.28 -8.34
C ILE A 27 -2.64 8.45 -7.54
N ASP A 28 -2.16 8.18 -6.32
CA ASP A 28 -1.32 9.14 -5.61
C ASP A 28 0.14 8.96 -6.03
N GLU A 29 0.72 10.03 -6.55
CA GLU A 29 2.15 10.12 -6.75
C GLU A 29 2.89 10.22 -5.42
N ILE A 30 4.14 9.73 -5.38
CA ILE A 30 5.00 9.88 -4.20
C ILE A 30 5.65 11.26 -4.30
N ASP A 31 5.15 12.20 -3.50
CA ASP A 31 5.70 13.54 -3.37
C ASP A 31 6.63 13.68 -2.15
N GLU A 32 7.12 14.90 -1.92
CA GLU A 32 8.01 15.21 -0.79
C GLU A 32 7.33 14.97 0.57
N GLU A 33 6.04 15.27 0.69
CA GLU A 33 5.28 15.10 1.93
C GLU A 33 5.17 13.62 2.30
N ILE A 34 4.78 12.77 1.34
CA ILE A 34 4.73 11.32 1.48
C ILE A 34 6.12 10.77 1.79
N SER A 35 7.15 11.22 1.07
CA SER A 35 8.53 10.77 1.26
C SER A 35 9.04 11.10 2.66
N THR A 36 8.78 12.32 3.13
CA THR A 36 9.17 12.78 4.47
C THR A 36 8.46 11.99 5.55
N ARG A 37 7.15 11.75 5.41
CA ARG A 37 6.38 10.94 6.36
C ARG A 37 6.87 9.49 6.36
N ALA A 38 7.17 8.90 5.21
CA ALA A 38 7.70 7.55 5.11
C ALA A 38 9.06 7.41 5.81
N ALA A 39 9.96 8.38 5.64
CA ALA A 39 11.23 8.42 6.36
C ALA A 39 11.04 8.50 7.88
N GLY A 40 10.08 9.30 8.35
CA GLY A 40 9.68 9.37 9.76
C GLY A 40 9.19 8.02 10.30
N LEU A 41 8.26 7.38 9.57
CA LEU A 41 7.74 6.06 9.92
C LEU A 41 8.85 5.01 10.02
N ARG A 42 9.88 5.07 9.18
CA ARG A 42 11.02 4.14 9.29
C ARG A 42 11.91 4.40 10.50
N ARG A 43 12.05 5.65 10.96
CA ARG A 43 12.73 5.96 12.22
C ARG A 43 11.93 5.45 13.42
N GLU A 44 10.62 5.65 13.41
CA GLU A 44 9.69 5.19 14.44
C GLU A 44 9.59 3.64 14.47
N ARG A 45 9.68 3.01 13.30
CA ARG A 45 9.48 1.57 13.10
C ARG A 45 10.63 1.00 12.24
N PRO A 46 11.82 0.77 12.82
CA PRO A 46 13.01 0.38 12.04
C PRO A 46 12.88 -0.88 11.19
N ARG A 47 11.98 -1.80 11.57
CA ARG A 47 11.69 -3.04 10.83
C ARG A 47 10.73 -2.85 9.65
N LEU A 48 10.06 -1.70 9.54
CA LEU A 48 9.18 -1.38 8.43
C LEU A 48 10.01 -1.04 7.19
N ARG A 49 9.79 -1.80 6.11
CA ARG A 49 10.53 -1.64 4.85
C ARG A 49 10.08 -0.38 4.13
N SER A 50 10.95 0.19 3.27
CA SER A 50 10.62 1.41 2.52
C SER A 50 9.30 1.34 1.75
N PRO A 51 9.00 0.27 0.97
CA PRO A 51 7.74 0.22 0.24
C PRO A 51 6.51 0.25 1.15
N ASP A 52 6.56 -0.51 2.25
CA ASP A 52 5.50 -0.59 3.26
C ASP A 52 5.31 0.76 3.99
N ALA A 53 6.42 1.46 4.29
CA ALA A 53 6.39 2.80 4.88
C ALA A 53 5.82 3.85 3.93
N ILE A 54 6.14 3.78 2.63
CA ILE A 54 5.60 4.68 1.61
C ILE A 54 4.09 4.47 1.47
N ILE A 55 3.62 3.22 1.39
CA ILE A 55 2.19 2.90 1.30
C ILE A 55 1.43 3.43 2.52
N LEU A 56 1.96 3.23 3.73
CA LEU A 56 1.34 3.77 4.94
C LEU A 56 1.37 5.30 4.97
N ALA A 57 2.47 5.93 4.57
CA ALA A 57 2.59 7.38 4.49
C ALA A 57 1.57 7.98 3.51
N SER A 58 1.42 7.41 2.32
CA SER A 58 0.43 7.86 1.33
C SER A 58 -1.00 7.85 1.89
N ALA A 59 -1.37 6.80 2.63
CA ALA A 59 -2.68 6.74 3.27
C ALA A 59 -2.83 7.82 4.37
N LEU A 60 -1.84 7.95 5.26
CA LEU A 60 -1.90 8.89 6.38
C LEU A 60 -1.92 10.36 5.93
N VAL A 61 -1.03 10.74 5.01
CA VAL A 61 -0.92 12.12 4.48
C VAL A 61 -2.22 12.55 3.79
N ARG A 62 -2.88 11.62 3.09
CA ARG A 62 -4.10 11.90 2.35
C ARG A 62 -5.39 11.65 3.15
N GLY A 63 -5.28 11.34 4.44
CA GLY A 63 -6.44 11.06 5.30
C GLY A 63 -7.25 9.83 4.89
N ARG A 64 -6.62 8.83 4.26
CA ARG A 64 -7.27 7.61 3.76
C ARG A 64 -7.03 6.41 4.67
N ILE A 65 -7.88 5.40 4.50
CA ILE A 65 -7.74 4.10 5.18
C ILE A 65 -6.84 3.20 4.33
N LEU A 66 -5.83 2.58 4.96
CA LEU A 66 -5.04 1.54 4.33
C LEU A 66 -5.74 0.19 4.46
N VAL A 67 -6.21 -0.35 3.34
CA VAL A 67 -6.79 -1.70 3.27
C VAL A 67 -5.67 -2.72 3.01
N THR A 68 -5.45 -3.66 3.92
CA THR A 68 -4.37 -4.64 3.78
C THR A 68 -4.63 -5.93 4.55
N ARG A 69 -4.07 -7.04 4.04
CA ARG A 69 -4.00 -8.32 4.75
C ARG A 69 -2.69 -8.54 5.48
N ASN A 70 -1.72 -7.64 5.33
CA ASN A 70 -0.44 -7.73 6.04
C ASN A 70 -0.64 -7.27 7.50
N THR A 71 -1.31 -8.08 8.30
CA THR A 71 -1.59 -7.79 9.71
C THR A 71 -0.37 -7.87 10.61
N LYS A 72 0.71 -8.50 10.12
CA LYS A 72 2.01 -8.53 10.80
C LYS A 72 2.64 -7.13 10.85
N ASP A 73 2.65 -6.42 9.73
CA ASP A 73 3.20 -5.07 9.66
C ASP A 73 2.14 -3.98 9.91
N PHE A 74 0.86 -4.29 9.72
CA PHE A 74 -0.26 -3.35 9.93
C PHE A 74 -1.37 -4.01 10.77
N PRO A 75 -1.21 -4.08 12.10
CA PRO A 75 -2.20 -4.70 12.97
C PRO A 75 -3.57 -4.03 12.85
N ALA A 76 -4.65 -4.80 12.97
CA ALA A 76 -6.02 -4.28 12.86
C ALA A 76 -6.38 -3.20 13.92
N ALA A 77 -5.67 -3.19 15.06
CA ALA A 77 -5.84 -2.19 16.11
C ALA A 77 -5.14 -0.85 15.78
N MET A 78 -4.31 -0.79 14.74
CA MET A 78 -3.66 0.44 14.31
C MET A 78 -4.70 1.38 13.67
N PRO A 79 -4.77 2.65 14.10
CA PRO A 79 -5.68 3.62 13.49
C PRO A 79 -5.48 3.74 11.98
N GLY A 80 -6.58 3.80 11.23
CA GLY A 80 -6.54 3.94 9.77
C GLY A 80 -6.23 2.63 9.02
N ILE A 81 -6.14 1.48 9.68
CA ILE A 81 -5.99 0.17 9.02
C ILE A 81 -7.35 -0.54 8.93
N ARG A 82 -7.66 -1.10 7.76
CA ARG A 82 -8.80 -1.99 7.55
C ARG A 82 -8.32 -3.33 6.99
N VAL A 83 -8.55 -4.40 7.75
CA VAL A 83 -8.32 -5.78 7.26
C VAL A 83 -9.57 -6.21 6.50
N PRO A 84 -9.52 -6.46 5.18
CA PRO A 84 -10.74 -6.69 4.39
C PRO A 84 -11.40 -8.04 4.71
N TYR A 85 -10.58 -9.07 4.97
CA TYR A 85 -11.00 -10.42 5.35
C TYR A 85 -9.80 -11.16 5.97
N THR A 86 -10.07 -12.21 6.73
CA THR A 86 -9.08 -13.16 7.25
C THR A 86 -9.15 -14.46 6.47
N LEU A 87 -8.00 -15.03 6.12
CA LEU A 87 -7.98 -16.39 5.59
C LEU A 87 -8.05 -17.39 6.76
N PRO A 88 -8.74 -18.53 6.61
CA PRO A 88 -8.61 -19.63 7.55
C PRO A 88 -7.14 -20.05 7.62
N THR A 89 -6.68 -20.41 8.81
CA THR A 89 -5.37 -21.06 8.98
C THR A 89 -5.36 -22.34 8.13
N PRO A 90 -4.33 -22.59 7.31
CA PRO A 90 -4.21 -23.85 6.58
C PRO A 90 -4.10 -25.05 7.52
#